data_AF-A0A7J7KG89-F1
#
_entry.id   AF-A0A7J7KG89-F1
#
_cell.length_a   1.000
_cell.length_b   1.000
_cell.length_c   1.000
_cell.angle_alpha   90.00
_cell.angle_beta   90.00
_cell.angle_gamma   90.00
#
_symmetry.space_group_name_H-M   'P 1'
#
loop_
_entity.id
_entity.type
_entity.pdbx_description
1 polymer ?
#
loop_
_entity_poly.entity_id
_entity_poly.type
_entity_poly.pdbx_seq_one_letter_code
_entity_poly.pdbx_strand_id
1 'polypeptide(L)'
;MCCRVPCVTDYVYADVDTVTRQLTKLIHRTKAKSVFLARDSQRYDSDIAATLKKLSVSYHWLTEDDPHLDLAILGQSDHFIGNCISTFSAFATRERRAKQLPVSFWGFNPSGKDEL
;
A
#
# COMPACT_ATOMS: atom_id res chain seq x y z
N MET A 1 6.62 23.47 -3.21
CA MET A 1 7.80 23.10 -2.40
C MET A 1 7.32 22.30 -1.18
N CYS A 2 7.23 20.98 -1.28
CA CYS A 2 7.13 20.07 -0.12
C CYS A 2 8.46 19.28 -0.10
N CYS A 3 9.49 19.81 0.56
CA CYS A 3 10.86 19.25 0.52
C CYS A 3 11.34 18.79 1.90
N ARG A 4 10.50 18.08 2.68
CA ARG A 4 10.99 17.16 3.77
C ARG A 4 9.93 16.45 4.61
N VAL A 5 8.66 16.82 4.53
CA VAL A 5 7.58 16.22 5.31
C VAL A 5 6.51 15.70 4.35
N PRO A 6 5.90 14.52 4.58
CA PRO A 6 4.71 14.13 3.84
C PRO A 6 3.65 15.23 4.03
N CYS A 7 3.26 15.86 2.93
CA CYS A 7 2.25 16.91 2.98
C CYS A 7 0.90 16.25 3.31
N VAL A 8 -0.04 16.96 3.96
CA VAL A 8 -1.35 16.38 4.36
C VAL A 8 -2.05 15.68 3.18
N THR A 9 -1.79 16.18 1.97
CA THR A 9 -2.23 15.59 0.70
C THR A 9 -1.77 14.13 0.49
N ASP A 10 -0.58 13.74 0.95
CA ASP A 10 -0.04 12.38 0.78
C ASP A 10 -0.87 11.30 1.52
N TYR A 11 -1.60 11.71 2.56
CA TYR A 11 -2.54 10.83 3.27
C TYR A 11 -3.82 10.55 2.48
N VAL A 12 -4.26 11.52 1.68
CA VAL A 12 -5.46 11.44 0.84
C VAL A 12 -5.11 10.76 -0.47
N TYR A 13 -4.03 11.24 -1.11
CA TYR A 13 -3.55 10.82 -2.41
C TYR A 13 -2.04 10.69 -2.37
N ALA A 14 -1.57 9.46 -2.16
CA ALA A 14 -0.15 9.19 -2.06
C ALA A 14 0.53 9.37 -3.42
N ASP A 15 1.58 10.19 -3.45
CA ASP A 15 2.40 10.34 -4.64
C ASP A 15 3.17 9.06 -4.99
N VAL A 16 3.54 8.91 -6.26
CA VAL A 16 4.26 7.74 -6.79
C VAL A 16 5.57 7.49 -6.06
N ASP A 17 6.29 8.54 -5.65
CA ASP A 17 7.54 8.41 -4.89
C ASP A 17 7.29 7.86 -3.49
N THR A 18 6.16 8.22 -2.89
CA THR A 18 5.76 7.71 -1.57
C THR A 18 5.35 6.24 -1.65
N VAL A 19 4.54 5.88 -2.66
CA VAL A 19 4.11 4.50 -2.90
C VAL A 19 5.32 3.59 -3.16
N THR A 20 6.19 3.93 -4.10
CA THR A 20 7.35 3.11 -4.46
C THR A 20 8.35 2.98 -3.30
N ARG A 21 8.61 4.06 -2.55
CA ARG A 21 9.49 4.07 -1.38
C ARG A 21 8.97 3.18 -0.25
N GLN A 22 7.70 3.33 0.13
CA GLN A 22 7.11 2.51 1.21
C GLN A 22 6.96 1.05 0.78
N LEU A 23 6.60 0.78 -0.48
CA LEU A 23 6.50 -0.56 -1.04
C LEU A 23 7.86 -1.28 -1.00
N THR A 24 8.92 -0.63 -1.47
CA THR A 24 10.29 -1.19 -1.45
C THR A 24 10.73 -1.51 -0.02
N LYS A 25 10.54 -0.58 0.91
CA LYS A 25 10.85 -0.80 2.33
C LYS A 25 10.08 -1.99 2.91
N LEU A 26 8.80 -2.11 2.58
CA LEU A 26 7.97 -3.19 3.08
C LEU A 26 8.41 -4.55 2.51
N ILE A 27 8.65 -4.64 1.20
CA ILE A 27 9.11 -5.87 0.54
C ILE A 27 10.40 -6.39 1.18
N HIS A 28 11.36 -5.51 1.44
CA HIS A 28 12.59 -5.90 2.14
C HIS A 28 12.35 -6.37 3.58
N ARG A 29 11.41 -5.74 4.30
CA ARG A 29 11.08 -6.10 5.68
C ARG A 29 10.36 -7.43 5.77
N THR A 30 9.40 -7.69 4.87
CA THR A 30 8.57 -8.91 4.89
C THR A 30 9.15 -10.04 4.07
N LYS A 31 10.17 -9.78 3.23
CA LYS A 31 10.68 -10.71 2.22
C LYS A 31 9.57 -11.24 1.31
N ALA A 32 8.63 -10.36 0.95
CA ALA A 32 7.49 -10.71 0.12
C ALA A 32 7.93 -11.22 -1.27
N LYS A 33 7.30 -12.29 -1.74
CA LYS A 33 7.54 -12.87 -3.08
C LYS A 33 6.56 -12.36 -4.14
N SER A 34 5.37 -11.96 -3.70
CA SER A 34 4.32 -11.44 -4.55
C SER A 34 3.66 -10.20 -3.93
N VAL A 35 3.14 -9.33 -4.79
CA VAL A 35 2.36 -8.14 -4.40
C VAL A 35 1.04 -8.15 -5.15
N PHE A 36 -0.05 -7.93 -4.43
CA PHE A 36 -1.38 -7.77 -5.01
C PHE A 36 -1.79 -6.29 -4.97
N LEU A 37 -2.32 -5.80 -6.10
CA LEU A 37 -2.71 -4.40 -6.27
C LEU A 37 -4.22 -4.28 -6.44
N ALA A 38 -4.92 -3.91 -5.36
CA ALA A 38 -6.34 -3.50 -5.39
C ALA A 38 -6.42 -1.97 -5.56
N ARG A 39 -7.01 -1.50 -6.66
CA ARG A 39 -6.94 -0.08 -7.06
C ARG A 39 -8.21 0.35 -7.76
N ASP A 40 -8.57 1.60 -7.55
CA ASP A 40 -9.65 2.29 -8.27
C ASP A 40 -9.19 2.88 -9.61
N SER A 41 -7.88 3.00 -9.84
CA SER A 41 -7.29 3.60 -11.03
C SER A 41 -5.91 3.03 -11.37
N GLN A 42 -5.53 3.14 -12.65
CA GLN A 42 -4.30 2.56 -13.22
C GLN A 42 -3.13 3.56 -13.30
N ARG A 43 -3.24 4.73 -12.65
CA ARG A 43 -2.32 5.88 -12.84
C ARG A 43 -0.84 5.54 -12.63
N TYR A 44 -0.53 4.64 -11.69
CA TYR A 44 0.83 4.32 -11.28
C TYR A 44 1.29 2.91 -11.70
N ASP A 45 0.60 2.28 -12.64
CA ASP A 45 0.90 0.91 -13.06
C ASP A 45 2.33 0.72 -13.55
N SER A 46 2.76 1.59 -14.45
CA SER A 46 4.09 1.52 -15.07
C SER A 46 5.20 1.65 -14.03
N ASP A 47 5.05 2.58 -13.08
CA ASP A 47 6.08 2.88 -12.08
C ASP A 47 6.17 1.78 -11.03
N ILE A 48 5.02 1.26 -10.59
CA ILE A 48 4.95 0.15 -9.64
C ILE A 48 5.49 -1.13 -10.31
N ALA A 49 5.07 -1.44 -11.54
CA ALA A 49 5.56 -2.59 -12.28
C ALA A 49 7.07 -2.52 -12.52
N ALA A 50 7.60 -1.35 -12.89
CA ALA A 50 9.04 -1.15 -13.06
C ALA A 50 9.81 -1.35 -11.74
N THR A 51 9.27 -0.86 -10.63
CA THR A 51 9.85 -1.03 -9.29
C THR A 51 9.85 -2.50 -8.85
N LEU A 52 8.73 -3.20 -9.00
CA LEU A 52 8.59 -4.60 -8.63
C LEU A 52 9.45 -5.53 -9.50
N LYS A 53 9.59 -5.22 -10.80
CA LYS A 53 10.50 -5.93 -11.71
C LYS A 53 11.96 -5.80 -11.28
N LYS A 54 12.40 -4.60 -10.85
CA LYS A 54 13.75 -4.40 -10.29
C LYS A 54 13.99 -5.23 -9.03
N LEU A 55 12.94 -5.43 -8.22
CA LEU A 55 13.00 -6.22 -6.99
C LEU A 55 12.80 -7.73 -7.22
N SER A 56 12.55 -8.17 -8.47
CA SER A 56 12.26 -9.56 -8.81
C SER A 56 11.08 -10.16 -8.03
N VAL A 57 10.05 -9.34 -7.79
CA VAL A 57 8.81 -9.70 -7.09
C VAL A 57 7.68 -9.82 -8.11
N SER A 58 6.87 -10.87 -8.01
CA SER A 58 5.70 -11.01 -8.89
C SER A 58 4.61 -10.04 -8.46
N TYR A 59 3.86 -9.52 -9.41
CA TYR A 59 2.74 -8.62 -9.11
C TYR A 59 1.49 -9.06 -9.85
N HIS A 60 0.35 -8.89 -9.20
CA HIS A 60 -0.93 -9.36 -9.69
C HIS A 60 -2.02 -8.35 -9.35
N TRP A 61 -3.03 -8.26 -10.22
CA TRP A 61 -4.28 -7.56 -10.02
C TRP A 61 -5.39 -8.39 -10.68
N LEU A 62 -6.65 -8.10 -10.35
CA LEU A 62 -7.78 -8.77 -10.99
C LEU A 62 -7.97 -8.23 -12.41
N THR A 63 -8.19 -9.11 -13.38
CA THR A 63 -8.52 -8.71 -14.77
C THR A 63 -9.93 -8.15 -14.89
N GLU A 64 -10.83 -8.53 -13.99
CA GLU A 64 -12.18 -8.00 -13.88
C GLU A 64 -12.34 -7.35 -12.50
N ASP A 65 -12.93 -6.15 -12.46
CA ASP A 65 -13.08 -5.39 -11.22
C ASP A 65 -14.14 -6.06 -10.32
N ASP A 66 -13.68 -6.84 -9.34
CA ASP A 66 -14.50 -7.37 -8.24
C ASP A 66 -14.01 -6.81 -6.90
N PRO A 67 -14.65 -5.75 -6.38
CA PRO A 67 -14.24 -5.11 -5.14
C PRO A 67 -14.38 -6.01 -3.91
N HIS A 68 -15.28 -7.00 -3.93
CA HIS A 68 -15.42 -7.94 -2.82
C HIS A 68 -14.27 -8.97 -2.82
N LEU A 69 -13.87 -9.43 -4.00
CA LEU A 69 -12.71 -10.31 -4.15
C LEU A 69 -11.42 -9.58 -3.77
N ASP A 70 -11.26 -8.32 -4.17
CA ASP A 70 -10.16 -7.47 -3.71
C ASP A 70 -10.11 -7.41 -2.17
N LEU A 71 -11.22 -7.10 -1.52
CA LEU A 71 -11.29 -7.05 -0.05
C LEU A 71 -10.93 -8.40 0.59
N ALA A 72 -11.38 -9.52 0.01
CA ALA A 72 -11.04 -10.85 0.51
C ALA A 72 -9.53 -11.13 0.40
N ILE A 73 -8.90 -10.77 -0.73
CA ILE A 73 -7.45 -10.95 -0.92
C ILE A 73 -6.66 -10.04 0.02
N LEU A 74 -7.04 -8.76 0.13
CA LEU A 74 -6.41 -7.80 1.03
C LEU A 74 -6.54 -8.24 2.49
N GLY A 75 -7.71 -8.76 2.89
CA GLY A 75 -7.97 -9.29 4.23
C GLY A 75 -7.03 -10.44 4.61
N GLN A 76 -6.69 -11.31 3.65
CA GLN A 76 -5.84 -12.49 3.85
C GLN A 76 -4.34 -12.27 3.62
N SER A 77 -3.92 -11.10 3.13
CA SER A 77 -2.50 -10.80 2.84
C SER A 77 -1.58 -10.91 4.07
N ASP A 78 -0.29 -11.24 3.89
CA ASP A 78 0.66 -11.26 5.01
C ASP A 78 0.81 -9.87 5.62
N HIS A 79 0.91 -8.83 4.77
CA HIS A 79 0.96 -7.44 5.18
C HIS A 79 0.11 -6.58 4.24
N PHE A 80 -0.72 -5.70 4.82
CA PHE A 80 -1.58 -4.80 4.08
C PHE A 80 -1.09 -3.36 4.19
N ILE A 81 -1.02 -2.64 3.06
CA ILE A 81 -0.91 -1.18 3.03
C ILE A 81 -2.19 -0.60 2.45
N GLY A 82 -2.91 0.20 3.25
CA GLY A 82 -4.14 0.86 2.84
C GLY A 82 -4.00 2.36 2.68
N ASN A 83 -5.02 2.99 2.10
CA ASN A 83 -5.22 4.44 2.19
C ASN A 83 -5.86 4.78 3.55
N CYS A 84 -5.40 5.84 4.20
CA CYS A 84 -5.83 6.22 5.55
C CYS A 84 -7.29 6.71 5.61
N ILE A 85 -7.78 7.33 4.53
CA ILE A 85 -9.07 8.02 4.47
C ILE A 85 -10.14 7.16 3.76
N SER A 86 -9.71 6.21 2.93
CA SER A 86 -10.60 5.33 2.18
C SER A 86 -11.41 4.40 3.10
N THR A 87 -12.74 4.47 3.00
CA THR A 87 -13.65 3.56 3.67
C THR A 87 -13.53 2.12 3.16
N PHE A 88 -13.11 1.94 1.91
CA PHE A 88 -12.78 0.63 1.33
C PHE A 88 -11.59 -0.01 2.08
N SER A 89 -10.50 0.74 2.25
CA SER A 89 -9.34 0.28 3.04
C SER A 89 -9.69 0.08 4.52
N ALA A 90 -10.64 0.85 5.05
CA ALA A 90 -11.11 0.70 6.44
C ALA A 90 -11.82 -0.65 6.67
N PHE A 91 -12.50 -1.21 5.66
CA PHE A 91 -13.11 -2.54 5.76
C PHE A 91 -12.07 -3.63 6.00
N ALA A 92 -11.08 -3.74 5.11
CA ALA A 92 -9.97 -4.69 5.24
C ALA A 92 -9.17 -4.44 6.53
N THR A 93 -8.96 -3.17 6.91
CA THR A 93 -8.27 -2.82 8.16
C THR A 93 -9.00 -3.37 9.38
N ARG A 94 -10.33 -3.21 9.47
CA ARG A 94 -11.11 -3.72 10.62
C ARG A 94 -11.04 -5.23 10.72
N GLU A 95 -11.19 -5.93 9.60
CA GLU A 95 -11.08 -7.40 9.55
C GLU A 95 -9.68 -7.86 10.04
N ARG A 96 -8.62 -7.24 9.50
CA ARG A 96 -7.24 -7.59 9.84
C ARG A 96 -6.90 -7.28 11.30
N ARG A 97 -7.36 -6.13 11.82
CA ARG A 97 -7.16 -5.77 13.23
C ARG A 97 -7.86 -6.74 14.17
N ALA A 98 -9.06 -7.21 13.83
CA ALA A 98 -9.74 -8.26 14.60
C ALA A 98 -8.93 -9.57 14.64
N LYS A 99 -8.20 -9.88 13.57
CA LYS A 99 -7.29 -11.03 13.44
C LYS A 99 -5.85 -10.76 13.92
N GLN A 100 -5.56 -9.56 14.46
CA GLN A 100 -4.22 -9.13 14.87
C GLN A 100 -3.15 -9.19 13.74
N LEU A 101 -3.59 -9.03 12.49
CA LEU A 101 -2.70 -9.01 11.33
C LEU A 101 -2.11 -7.61 11.10
N PRO A 102 -0.89 -7.52 10.54
CA PRO A 102 -0.21 -6.24 10.38
C PRO A 102 -0.86 -5.39 9.28
N VAL A 103 -0.99 -4.10 9.57
CA VAL A 103 -1.56 -3.06 8.69
C VAL A 103 -0.64 -1.85 8.70
N SER A 104 -0.48 -1.20 7.55
CA SER A 104 0.20 0.08 7.41
C SER A 104 -0.59 0.99 6.48
N PHE A 105 -0.26 2.28 6.47
CA PHE A 105 -0.94 3.26 5.63
C PHE A 105 0.06 4.06 4.82
N TRP A 106 -0.35 4.45 3.61
CA TRP A 106 0.46 5.35 2.78
C TRP A 106 0.68 6.69 3.49
N GLY A 107 1.88 7.27 3.33
CA GLY A 107 2.23 8.57 3.93
C GLY A 107 2.47 8.56 5.44
N PHE A 108 2.04 7.52 6.16
CA PHE A 108 2.22 7.41 7.62
C PHE A 108 3.56 6.74 8.00
N ASN A 109 4.34 7.38 8.86
CA ASN A 109 5.56 6.80 9.44
C ASN A 109 5.52 6.88 10.99
N PRO A 110 5.30 5.76 11.70
CA PRO A 110 5.22 5.76 13.16
C PRO A 110 6.57 5.99 13.87
N SER A 111 7.69 6.02 13.13
CA SER A 111 9.03 6.13 13.72
C SER A 111 9.56 7.55 13.90
N GLY A 112 8.72 8.58 13.75
CA GLY A 112 8.95 9.95 14.23
C GLY A 112 10.42 10.40 14.24
N LYS A 113 11.04 10.58 13.07
CA LYS A 113 12.17 11.52 12.93
C LYS A 113 11.72 12.88 12.41
N ASP A 114 10.41 13.07 12.26
CA ASP A 114 9.80 14.26 11.70
C ASP A 114 8.76 14.88 12.66
N GLU A 115 8.82 14.55 13.96
CA GLU A 115 8.14 15.26 15.04
C GLU A 115 9.17 15.67 16.11
N LEU A 116 9.89 16.77 15.81
CA LEU A 116 10.46 17.77 16.75
C LEU A 116 10.96 18.98 15.93
#